data_AF-A0A453QZC9-F1
#
_entry.id   AF-A0A453QZC9-F1
#
_cell.length_a   1.000
_cell.length_b   1.000
_cell.length_c   1.000
_cell.angle_alpha   90.00
_cell.angle_beta   90.00
_cell.angle_gamma   90.00
#
_symmetry.space_group_name_H-M   'P 1'
#
loop_
_entity.id
_entity.type
_entity.pdbx_description
1 polymer ?
#
loop_
_entity_poly.entity_id
_entity_poly.type
_entity_poly.pdbx_seq_one_letter_code
_entity_poly.pdbx_strand_id
1 'polypeptide(L)'
;IDPRKVELARHNARIYGVEDMIEFVVGDFFLLAPYLKADLVFLSPPWGGPSYNQTPVYTLDMLKPKDGHAVFQAAQKIAPNIIMFLPRNVDISQVEELSWLSSPPLDFE
;
A
#
# COMPACT_ATOMS: atom_id res chain seq x y z
N ILE A 1 5.21 10.26 3.62
CA ILE A 1 5.64 10.94 4.86
C ILE A 1 7.02 11.58 4.77
N ASP A 2 8.02 10.94 4.16
CA ASP A 2 9.38 11.49 4.02
C ASP A 2 9.48 12.54 2.89
N PRO A 3 9.79 13.83 3.19
CA PRO A 3 9.92 14.87 2.18
C PRO A 3 11.01 14.58 1.13
N ARG A 4 12.11 13.93 1.52
CA ARG A 4 13.21 13.61 0.60
C ARG A 4 12.79 12.60 -0.46
N LYS A 5 11.98 11.60 -0.08
CA LYS A 5 11.44 10.62 -1.03
C LYS A 5 10.51 11.28 -2.05
N VAL A 6 9.69 12.23 -1.61
CA VAL A 6 8.78 12.95 -2.51
C VAL A 6 9.56 13.81 -3.51
N GLU A 7 10.64 14.47 -3.07
CA GLU A 7 11.50 15.23 -3.97
C GLU A 7 12.21 14.36 -5.00
N LEU A 8 12.74 13.20 -4.58
CA LEU A 8 13.33 12.22 -5.49
C LEU A 8 12.31 11.67 -6.50
N ALA A 9 11.08 11.39 -6.06
CA ALA A 9 10.02 10.93 -6.95
C ALA A 9 9.63 11.99 -8.00
N ARG A 10 9.51 13.26 -7.59
CA ARG A 10 9.25 14.38 -8.50
C ARG A 10 10.38 14.57 -9.52
N HIS A 11 11.64 14.54 -9.06
CA HIS A 11 12.80 14.59 -9.94
C HIS A 11 12.79 13.46 -10.98
N ASN A 12 12.51 12.23 -10.56
CA ASN A 12 12.41 11.09 -11.47
C ASN A 12 11.26 11.27 -12.46
N ALA A 13 10.07 11.67 -12.02
CA ALA A 13 8.93 11.92 -12.89
C ALA A 13 9.22 12.97 -13.98
N ARG A 14 10.00 14.00 -13.65
CA ARG A 14 10.48 14.99 -14.61
C ARG A 14 11.37 14.38 -15.69
N ILE A 15 12.31 13.51 -15.30
CA ILE A 15 13.18 12.79 -16.24
C ILE A 15 12.35 11.91 -17.19
N TYR A 16 11.33 11.25 -16.67
CA TYR A 16 10.42 10.41 -17.46
C TYR A 16 9.35 11.20 -18.23
N GLY A 17 9.28 12.53 -18.08
CA GLY A 17 8.33 13.38 -18.80
C GLY A 17 6.86 13.21 -18.39
N VAL A 18 6.61 12.85 -17.13
CA VAL A 18 5.26 12.58 -16.58
C VAL A 18 4.98 13.36 -15.28
N GLU A 19 5.79 14.37 -14.96
CA GLU A 19 5.65 15.16 -13.72
C GLU A 19 4.29 15.84 -13.61
N ASP A 20 3.76 16.33 -14.72
CA ASP A 20 2.47 17.02 -14.83
C ASP A 20 1.26 16.10 -14.61
N MET A 21 1.46 14.78 -14.65
CA MET A 21 0.43 13.77 -14.41
C MET A 21 0.33 13.34 -12.95
N ILE A 22 1.16 13.88 -12.05
CA ILE A 22 1.30 13.40 -10.66
C ILE A 22 1.19 14.55 -9.65
N GLU A 23 0.23 14.43 -8.73
CA GLU A 23 0.18 15.28 -7.54
C GLU A 23 1.00 14.67 -6.39
N PHE A 24 2.04 15.38 -5.97
CA PHE A 24 2.98 14.91 -4.95
C PHE A 24 2.61 15.44 -3.55
N VAL A 25 2.26 14.55 -2.62
CA VAL A 25 1.89 14.93 -1.25
C VAL A 25 2.89 14.37 -0.23
N VAL A 26 3.46 15.25 0.60
CA VAL A 26 4.22 14.86 1.78
C VAL A 26 3.27 14.73 2.97
N GLY A 27 2.89 13.51 3.34
CA GLY A 27 2.05 13.29 4.51
C GLY A 27 2.01 11.84 4.99
N ASP A 28 1.34 11.64 6.12
CA ASP A 28 0.99 10.31 6.63
C ASP A 28 -0.28 9.83 5.90
N PHE A 29 -0.15 8.69 5.21
CA PHE A 29 -1.26 8.07 4.49
C PHE A 29 -2.48 7.82 5.39
N PHE A 30 -2.29 7.39 6.65
CA PHE A 30 -3.40 7.05 7.53
C PHE A 30 -4.22 8.28 7.95
N LEU A 31 -3.57 9.45 8.04
CA LEU A 31 -4.25 10.71 8.34
C LEU A 31 -4.95 11.29 7.11
N LEU A 32 -4.39 11.06 5.92
CA LEU A 32 -4.92 11.58 4.66
C LEU A 32 -6.05 10.72 4.09
N ALA A 33 -6.00 9.40 4.28
CA ALA A 33 -6.92 8.44 3.64
C ALA A 33 -8.42 8.81 3.74
N PRO A 34 -8.97 9.29 4.87
CA PRO A 34 -10.38 9.66 4.94
C PRO A 34 -10.81 10.83 4.04
N TYR A 35 -9.86 11.62 3.53
CA TYR A 35 -10.11 12.82 2.73
C TYR A 35 -9.75 12.64 1.25
N LEU A 36 -9.20 11.48 0.88
CA LEU A 36 -8.83 11.16 -0.49
C LEU A 36 -9.98 10.44 -1.20
N LYS A 37 -10.06 10.61 -2.53
CA LYS A 37 -10.96 9.86 -3.41
C LYS A 37 -10.20 9.46 -4.66
N ALA A 38 -10.33 8.22 -5.09
CA ALA A 38 -9.72 7.70 -6.30
C ALA A 38 -10.49 6.47 -6.80
N ASP A 39 -10.21 6.04 -8.02
CA ASP A 39 -10.78 4.80 -8.57
C ASP A 39 -10.01 3.54 -8.12
N LEU A 40 -8.73 3.71 -7.75
CA LEU A 40 -7.82 2.63 -7.35
C LEU A 40 -6.78 3.12 -6.33
N VAL A 41 -6.41 2.26 -5.40
CA VAL A 41 -5.29 2.48 -4.46
C VAL A 41 -4.21 1.43 -4.67
N PHE A 42 -2.98 1.88 -4.88
CA PHE A 42 -1.79 1.03 -4.88
C PHE A 42 -1.03 1.18 -3.55
N LEU A 43 -0.86 0.07 -2.84
CA LEU A 43 -0.21 0.01 -1.53
C LEU A 43 1.16 -0.67 -1.65
N SER A 44 2.21 0.08 -1.34
CA SER A 44 3.58 -0.44 -1.18
C SER A 44 4.14 -0.03 0.19
N PRO A 45 3.62 -0.63 1.28
CA PRO A 45 4.07 -0.33 2.64
C PRO A 45 5.52 -0.84 2.84
N PRO A 46 6.26 -0.32 3.83
CA PRO A 46 7.61 -0.79 4.08
C PRO A 46 7.58 -2.20 4.72
N TRP A 47 8.40 -3.10 4.17
CA TRP A 47 8.48 -4.50 4.61
C TRP A 47 9.56 -4.76 5.68
N GLY A 48 10.17 -3.71 6.22
CA GLY A 48 11.31 -3.84 7.14
C GLY A 48 12.68 -4.01 6.48
N GLY A 49 12.81 -3.71 5.18
CA GLY A 49 14.08 -3.79 4.45
C GLY A 49 14.54 -5.24 4.20
N PRO A 50 15.79 -5.48 3.72
CA PRO A 50 16.24 -6.81 3.27
C PRO A 50 16.08 -7.95 4.29
N SER A 51 15.98 -7.63 5.58
CA SER A 51 15.71 -8.58 6.66
C SER A 51 14.35 -9.27 6.58
N TYR A 52 13.39 -8.78 5.78
CA TYR A 52 12.10 -9.46 5.59
C TYR A 52 12.25 -10.92 5.11
N ASN A 53 13.33 -11.21 4.37
CA ASN A 53 13.64 -12.55 3.85
C ASN A 53 14.26 -13.48 4.91
N GLN A 54 14.57 -13.01 6.12
CA GLN A 54 15.12 -13.85 7.19
C GLN A 54 14.05 -14.70 7.87
N THR A 55 12.77 -14.32 7.73
CA THR A 55 11.63 -15.10 8.24
C THR A 55 11.08 -15.96 7.11
N PRO A 56 10.82 -17.27 7.32
CA PRO A 56 10.30 -18.13 6.26
C PRO A 56 8.90 -17.74 5.78
N VAL A 57 8.07 -17.20 6.69
CA VAL A 57 6.71 -16.72 6.40
C VAL A 57 6.58 -15.29 6.92
N TYR A 58 6.15 -14.37 6.06
CA TYR A 58 5.93 -12.97 6.38
C TYR A 58 4.44 -12.73 6.65
N THR A 59 4.07 -12.53 7.91
CA THR A 59 2.67 -12.25 8.27
C THR A 59 2.36 -10.75 8.17
N LEU A 60 1.10 -10.39 7.95
CA LEU A 60 0.66 -9.02 7.73
C LEU A 60 0.88 -8.10 8.96
N ASP A 61 0.95 -8.64 10.17
CA ASP A 61 1.29 -7.89 11.40
C ASP A 61 2.76 -7.42 11.44
N MET A 62 3.62 -8.02 10.62
CA MET A 62 5.01 -7.60 10.46
C MET A 62 5.14 -6.30 9.69
N LEU A 63 4.11 -5.90 8.92
CA LEU A 63 4.07 -4.57 8.32
C LEU A 63 4.11 -3.50 9.41
N LYS A 64 4.90 -2.46 9.16
CA LYS A 64 5.04 -1.28 10.02
C LYS A 64 4.81 -0.02 9.18
N PRO A 65 4.37 1.10 9.78
CA PRO A 65 4.07 1.30 11.19
C PRO A 65 2.74 0.67 11.66
N LYS A 66 1.91 0.19 10.74
CA LYS A 66 0.64 -0.50 11.02
C LYS A 66 0.62 -1.83 10.29
N ASP A 67 -0.14 -2.78 10.83
CA ASP A 67 -0.36 -4.08 10.20
C ASP A 67 -1.09 -3.97 8.85
N GLY A 68 -1.02 -5.04 8.07
CA GLY A 68 -1.63 -5.09 6.73
C GLY A 68 -3.14 -4.89 6.72
N HIS A 69 -3.85 -5.30 7.77
CA HIS A 69 -5.30 -5.12 7.86
C HIS A 69 -5.65 -3.63 8.02
N ALA A 70 -4.97 -2.94 8.93
CA ALA A 70 -5.15 -1.50 9.11
C ALA A 70 -4.77 -0.70 7.86
N VAL A 71 -3.71 -1.12 7.13
CA VAL A 71 -3.33 -0.53 5.84
C VAL A 71 -4.45 -0.72 4.81
N PHE A 72 -4.97 -1.94 4.68
CA PHE A 72 -6.03 -2.28 3.73
C PHE A 72 -7.32 -1.51 4.04
N GLN A 73 -7.78 -1.51 5.29
CA GLN A 73 -8.97 -0.79 5.71
C GLN A 73 -8.86 0.73 5.52
N ALA A 74 -7.66 1.30 5.67
CA ALA A 74 -7.44 2.71 5.36
C ALA A 74 -7.62 2.98 3.85
N ALA A 75 -7.11 2.11 2.99
CA ALA A 75 -7.30 2.20 1.54
C ALA A 75 -8.76 2.04 1.11
N GLN A 76 -9.53 1.19 1.78
CA GLN A 76 -10.97 1.00 1.49
C GLN A 76 -11.80 2.27 1.69
N LYS A 77 -11.33 3.22 2.50
CA LYS A 77 -11.98 4.54 2.65
C LYS A 77 -11.84 5.42 1.40
N ILE A 78 -10.90 5.09 0.51
CA ILE A 78 -10.55 5.87 -0.67
C ILE A 78 -11.18 5.26 -1.93
N ALA A 79 -11.03 3.95 -2.12
CA ALA A 79 -11.47 3.22 -3.30
C ALA A 79 -11.76 1.73 -3.01
N PRO A 80 -12.64 1.08 -3.77
CA PRO A 80 -12.88 -0.36 -3.67
C PRO A 80 -11.77 -1.21 -4.31
N ASN A 81 -11.11 -0.70 -5.36
CA ASN A 81 -10.06 -1.41 -6.08
C ASN A 81 -8.71 -1.17 -5.40
N ILE A 82 -8.11 -2.22 -4.83
CA ILE A 82 -6.88 -2.12 -4.05
C ILE A 82 -5.86 -3.12 -4.58
N ILE A 83 -4.65 -2.65 -4.86
CA ILE A 83 -3.50 -3.47 -5.20
C ILE A 83 -2.50 -3.39 -4.05
N MET A 84 -2.11 -4.54 -3.49
CA MET A 84 -1.06 -4.61 -2.47
C MET A 84 0.22 -5.23 -3.02
N PHE A 85 1.32 -4.49 -2.94
CA PHE A 85 2.66 -4.99 -3.22
C PHE A 85 3.27 -5.55 -1.93
N LEU A 86 3.42 -6.87 -1.88
CA LEU A 86 3.80 -7.63 -0.67
C LEU A 86 5.05 -8.49 -0.89
N PRO A 87 5.74 -8.90 0.19
CA PRO A 87 6.86 -9.84 0.12
C PRO A 87 6.47 -11.18 -0.53
N ARG A 88 7.40 -11.78 -1.27
CA ARG A 88 7.21 -13.09 -1.92
C ARG A 88 6.88 -14.24 -0.97
N ASN A 89 7.26 -14.11 0.29
CA ASN A 89 7.07 -15.09 1.36
C ASN A 89 5.90 -14.72 2.28
N VAL A 90 4.98 -13.86 1.81
CA VAL A 90 3.79 -13.48 2.59
C VAL A 90 2.91 -14.69 2.89
N ASP A 91 2.31 -14.70 4.07
CA ASP A 91 1.26 -15.65 4.41
C ASP A 91 0.04 -15.42 3.49
N ILE A 92 -0.15 -16.31 2.52
CA ILE A 92 -1.21 -16.20 1.51
C ILE A 92 -2.59 -16.33 2.13
N SER A 93 -2.76 -17.10 3.20
CA SER A 93 -4.06 -17.24 3.87
C SER A 93 -4.52 -15.91 4.47
N GLN A 94 -3.60 -15.11 5.01
CA GLN A 94 -3.95 -13.77 5.49
C GLN A 94 -4.28 -12.80 4.34
N VAL A 95 -3.69 -12.98 3.16
CA VAL A 95 -4.03 -12.18 1.97
C VAL A 95 -5.43 -12.55 1.44
N GLU A 96 -5.77 -13.84 1.48
CA GLU A 96 -7.11 -14.33 1.16
C GLU A 96 -8.16 -13.73 2.12
N GLU A 97 -7.89 -13.70 3.43
CA GLU A 97 -8.79 -13.06 4.40
C GLU A 97 -9.07 -11.57 4.09
N LEU A 98 -8.07 -10.83 3.58
CA LEU A 98 -8.28 -9.44 3.15
C LEU A 98 -9.26 -9.31 1.98
N SER A 99 -9.25 -10.27 1.06
CA SER A 99 -10.15 -10.26 -0.09
C SER A 99 -11.62 -10.46 0.31
N TRP A 100 -11.89 -11.14 1.43
CA TRP A 100 -13.25 -11.25 1.96
C TRP A 100 -13.78 -9.91 2.49
N LEU A 101 -12.86 -9.03 2.87
CA LEU A 101 -13.19 -7.67 3.29
C LEU A 101 -13.42 -6.73 2.10
N SER A 102 -13.05 -7.11 0.86
CA SER A 102 -13.29 -6.28 -0.32
C SER A 102 -14.78 -6.15 -0.63
N SER A 103 -15.18 -5.08 -1.32
CA SER A 103 -16.58 -4.85 -1.68
C SER A 103 -16.69 -4.62 -3.19
N PRO A 104 -17.45 -5.48 -3.92
CA PRO A 104 -18.06 -6.72 -3.43
C PRO A 104 -16.99 -7.74 -2.97
N PRO A 105 -17.36 -8.68 -2.07
CA PRO A 105 -16.52 -9.83 -1.77
C PRO A 105 -16.20 -10.57 -3.07
N LEU A 106 -14.94 -10.97 -3.26
CA LEU A 106 -14.58 -11.82 -4.39
C LEU A 106 -15.09 -13.24 -4.09
N ASP A 107 -15.95 -13.77 -4.95
CA ASP A 107 -16.32 -15.19 -4.93
C ASP A 107 -15.09 -15.98 -5.39
N PHE A 108 -14.53 -16.80 -4.50
CA PHE A 108 -13.53 -17.81 -4.86
C PHE A 108 -14.27 -19.11 -5.19
N GLU A 109 -14.31 -19.48 -6.47
CA GLU A 109 -14.69 -20.83 -6.93
C GLU A 109 -13.59 -21.86 -6.68
#